data_AF-A0A969V749-F1
#
_entry.id   AF-A0A969V749-F1
#
_cell.length_a   1.000
_cell.length_b   1.000
_cell.length_c   1.000
_cell.angle_alpha   90.00
_cell.angle_beta   90.00
_cell.angle_gamma   90.00
#
_symmetry.space_group_name_H-M   'P 1'
#
loop_
_entity.id
_entity.type
_entity.pdbx_description
1 polymer ?
#
loop_
_entity_poly.entity_id
_entity_poly.type
_entity_poly.pdbx_seq_one_letter_code
_entity_poly.pdbx_strand_id
1 'polypeptide(L)'
;MVHEALIKGWECLRLWMEANREFRTWQERLRASMRQWEATGKDEGALLRGVPLFEAQKWQQKRSDELTKEEQNFIWASVVLRDREKQERERLQ
;
A
#
# COMPACT_ATOMS: atom_id res chain seq x y z
N MET A 1 -3.99 -31.68 -30.01
CA MET A 1 -3.47 -30.43 -29.43
C MET A 1 -4.56 -29.77 -28.58
N VAL A 2 -4.73 -30.22 -27.33
CA VAL A 2 -5.67 -29.64 -26.34
C VAL A 2 -4.96 -29.38 -24.99
N HIS A 3 -3.69 -29.73 -24.86
CA HIS A 3 -2.93 -29.56 -23.62
C HIS A 3 -2.30 -28.17 -23.44
N GLU A 4 -2.05 -27.42 -24.52
CA GLU A 4 -1.37 -26.11 -24.41
C GLU A 4 -2.28 -24.97 -23.92
N ALA A 5 -3.60 -25.06 -24.15
CA ALA A 5 -4.55 -24.02 -23.75
C ALA A 5 -4.88 -24.06 -22.24
N LEU A 6 -4.89 -25.26 -21.64
CA LEU A 6 -5.13 -25.42 -20.20
C LEU A 6 -3.92 -24.90 -19.39
N ILE A 7 -2.70 -25.27 -19.78
CA ILE A 7 -1.47 -24.91 -19.03
C ILE A 7 -1.33 -23.38 -18.89
N LYS A 8 -1.58 -22.62 -19.97
CA LYS A 8 -1.55 -21.14 -19.92
C LYS A 8 -2.62 -20.54 -18.99
N GLY A 9 -3.80 -21.16 -18.93
CA GLY A 9 -4.86 -20.74 -18.01
C GLY A 9 -4.49 -20.93 -16.53
N TRP A 10 -3.81 -22.04 -16.21
CA TRP A 10 -3.32 -22.32 -14.86
C TRP A 10 -2.17 -21.42 -14.42
N GLU A 11 -1.25 -21.07 -15.32
CA GLU A 11 -0.18 -20.12 -15.02
C GLU A 11 -0.72 -18.70 -14.75
N CYS A 12 -1.66 -18.23 -15.57
CA CYS A 12 -2.31 -16.94 -15.36
C CYS A 12 -3.07 -16.90 -14.03
N LEU A 13 -3.80 -17.98 -13.71
CA LEU A 13 -4.49 -18.11 -12.43
C LEU A 13 -3.51 -18.10 -11.25
N ARG A 14 -2.37 -18.79 -11.37
CA ARG A 14 -1.33 -18.82 -10.33
C ARG A 14 -0.73 -17.45 -10.07
N LEU A 15 -0.42 -16.70 -11.12
CA LEU A 15 0.10 -15.32 -11.00
C LEU A 15 -0.93 -14.38 -10.35
N TRP A 16 -2.21 -14.53 -10.70
CA TRP A 16 -3.29 -13.79 -10.05
C TRP A 16 -3.45 -14.14 -8.58
N MET A 17 -3.36 -15.43 -8.22
CA MET A 17 -3.41 -15.88 -6.83
C MET A 17 -2.23 -15.37 -6.00
N GLU A 18 -1.02 -15.37 -6.58
CA GLU A 18 0.19 -14.88 -5.93
C GLU A 18 0.12 -13.37 -5.69
N ALA A 19 -0.22 -12.57 -6.72
CA ALA A 19 -0.43 -11.14 -6.58
C ALA A 19 -1.53 -10.80 -5.55
N ASN A 20 -2.57 -11.64 -5.46
CA ASN A 20 -3.60 -11.47 -4.45
C ASN A 20 -3.10 -11.77 -3.03
N ARG A 21 -2.26 -12.80 -2.87
CA ARG A 21 -1.65 -13.14 -1.58
C ARG A 21 -0.69 -12.05 -1.10
N GLU A 22 0.13 -11.51 -2.00
CA GLU A 22 1.02 -10.38 -1.71
C GLU A 22 0.23 -9.17 -1.23
N PHE A 23 -0.83 -8.80 -1.97
CA PHE A 23 -1.71 -7.70 -1.60
C PHE A 23 -2.33 -7.90 -0.22
N ARG A 24 -2.91 -9.08 0.07
CA ARG A 24 -3.53 -9.34 1.38
C ARG A 24 -2.53 -9.31 2.52
N THR A 25 -1.34 -9.87 2.30
CA THR A 25 -0.27 -9.84 3.30
C THR A 25 0.17 -8.40 3.59
N TRP A 26 0.31 -7.58 2.54
CA TRP A 26 0.63 -6.17 2.68
C TRP A 26 -0.51 -5.39 3.36
N GLN A 27 -1.77 -5.65 3.00
CA GLN A 27 -2.95 -4.96 3.57
C GLN A 27 -3.08 -5.22 5.07
N GLU A 28 -2.78 -6.44 5.54
CA GLU A 28 -2.76 -6.74 6.97
C GLU A 28 -1.67 -5.98 7.73
N ARG A 29 -0.48 -5.81 7.12
CA ARG A 29 0.59 -4.97 7.69
C ARG A 29 0.19 -3.50 7.70
N LEU A 30 -0.43 -3.01 6.62
CA LEU A 30 -0.97 -1.65 6.55
C LEU A 30 -1.97 -1.39 7.69
N ARG A 31 -2.91 -2.31 7.91
CA ARG A 31 -3.90 -2.22 9.00
C ARG A 31 -3.26 -2.23 10.38
N ALA A 32 -2.19 -3.00 10.58
CA ALA A 32 -1.46 -2.98 11.84
C ALA A 32 -0.82 -1.61 12.11
N SER A 33 -0.16 -1.01 11.11
CA SER A 33 0.40 0.34 11.21
C SER A 33 -0.67 1.42 11.38
N MET A 34 -1.79 1.30 10.67
CA MET A 34 -2.93 2.21 10.81
C MET A 34 -3.52 2.19 12.22
N ARG A 35 -3.72 0.98 12.79
CA ARG A 35 -4.20 0.85 14.18
C ARG A 35 -3.22 1.46 15.18
N GLN A 36 -1.92 1.32 14.94
CA GLN A 36 -0.91 1.98 15.77
C GLN A 36 -1.02 3.50 15.67
N TRP A 37 -1.15 4.04 14.46
CA TRP A 37 -1.36 5.48 14.23
C TRP A 37 -2.63 6.00 14.91
N GLU A 38 -3.73 5.26 14.85
CA GLU A 38 -4.96 5.62 15.58
C GLU A 38 -4.76 5.58 17.10
N ALA A 39 -4.08 4.55 17.62
CA ALA A 39 -3.82 4.37 19.04
C ALA A 39 -2.89 5.46 19.61
N THR A 40 -1.98 6.01 18.80
CA THR A 40 -1.12 7.14 19.19
C THR A 40 -1.80 8.50 19.04
N GLY A 41 -3.10 8.55 18.76
CA GLY A 41 -3.83 9.81 18.59
C GLY A 41 -3.51 10.49 17.25
N LYS A 42 -3.20 9.71 16.22
CA LYS A 42 -2.81 10.15 14.87
C LYS A 42 -1.46 10.86 14.82
N ASP A 43 -0.52 10.42 15.65
CA ASP A 43 0.85 10.95 15.68
C ASP A 43 1.55 10.84 14.32
N GLU A 44 2.18 11.92 13.86
CA GLU A 44 2.87 11.96 12.57
C GLU A 44 4.05 10.97 12.49
N GLY A 45 4.66 10.62 13.63
CA GLY A 45 5.74 9.63 13.71
C GLY A 45 5.29 8.19 13.44
N ALA A 46 3.98 7.90 13.51
CA ALA A 46 3.41 6.59 13.17
C ALA A 46 2.96 6.49 11.69
N LEU A 47 3.04 7.57 10.92
CA LEU A 47 2.72 7.57 9.49
C LEU A 47 3.78 6.82 8.68
N LEU A 48 3.39 6.32 7.50
CA LEU A 48 4.29 5.59 6.62
C LEU A 48 5.35 6.54 6.05
N ARG A 49 6.60 6.07 5.99
CA ARG A 49 7.73 6.78 5.38
C ARG A 49 8.56 5.84 4.52
N GLY A 50 9.34 6.39 3.59
CA GLY A 50 10.27 5.61 2.76
C GLY A 50 9.60 4.46 1.99
N VAL A 51 10.16 3.27 2.11
CA VAL A 51 9.71 2.06 1.38
C VAL A 51 8.25 1.69 1.68
N PRO A 52 7.79 1.61 2.95
CA PRO A 52 6.38 1.37 3.25
C PRO A 52 5.39 2.33 2.57
N LEU A 53 5.73 3.63 2.51
CA LEU A 53 4.88 4.62 1.83
C LEU A 53 4.88 4.39 0.31
N PHE A 54 6.04 4.11 -0.28
CA PHE A 54 6.14 3.81 -1.71
C PHE A 54 5.32 2.57 -2.10
N GLU A 55 5.41 1.49 -1.33
CA GLU A 55 4.60 0.28 -1.55
C GLU A 55 3.10 0.57 -1.42
N ALA A 56 2.71 1.39 -0.44
CA ALA A 56 1.32 1.75 -0.25
C ALA A 56 0.76 2.56 -1.44
N GLN A 57 1.52 3.51 -1.97
CA GLN A 57 1.13 4.25 -3.17
C GLN A 57 1.03 3.34 -4.40
N LYS A 58 1.93 2.35 -4.54
CA LYS A 58 1.88 1.36 -5.63
C LYS A 58 0.60 0.52 -5.56
N TRP A 59 0.21 0.06 -4.37
CA TRP A 59 -1.02 -0.72 -4.22
C TRP A 59 -2.27 0.14 -4.38
N GLN A 60 -2.26 1.37 -3.86
CA GLN A 60 -3.35 2.31 -4.07
C GLN A 60 -3.58 2.62 -5.56
N GLN A 61 -2.53 2.76 -6.37
CA GLN A 61 -2.68 2.95 -7.82
C GLN A 61 -3.25 1.73 -8.54
N LYS A 62 -2.92 0.52 -8.07
CA LYS A 62 -3.31 -0.72 -8.75
C LYS A 62 -4.67 -1.26 -8.32
N ARG A 63 -5.07 -1.05 -7.07
CA ARG A 63 -6.21 -1.72 -6.41
C ARG A 63 -6.86 -0.79 -5.37
N SER A 64 -7.11 0.47 -5.72
CA SER A 64 -7.71 1.47 -4.80
C SER A 64 -9.10 1.07 -4.32
N ASP A 65 -9.87 0.38 -5.16
CA ASP A 65 -11.20 -0.14 -4.91
C ASP A 65 -11.23 -1.25 -3.84
N GLU A 66 -10.11 -1.94 -3.63
CA GLU A 66 -9.95 -2.96 -2.59
C GLU A 66 -9.44 -2.40 -1.25
N LEU A 67 -9.19 -1.09 -1.18
CA LEU A 67 -8.84 -0.37 0.03
C LEU A 67 -10.07 0.32 0.63
N THR A 68 -10.23 0.17 1.93
CA THR A 68 -11.20 0.92 2.73
C THR A 68 -10.87 2.41 2.75
N LYS A 69 -11.85 3.26 3.08
CA LYS A 69 -11.64 4.70 3.17
C LYS A 69 -10.60 5.06 4.24
N GLU A 70 -10.60 4.32 5.33
CA GLU A 70 -9.68 4.46 6.46
C GLU A 70 -8.24 4.16 6.03
N GLU A 71 -8.03 3.06 5.31
CA GLU A 71 -6.72 2.70 4.73
C GLU A 71 -6.25 3.77 3.74
N GLN A 72 -7.14 4.24 2.85
CA GLN A 72 -6.81 5.32 1.91
C GLN A 72 -6.44 6.62 2.63
N ASN A 73 -7.15 6.98 3.70
CA ASN A 73 -6.88 8.16 4.52
C ASN A 73 -5.52 8.07 5.21
N PHE A 74 -5.16 6.91 5.74
CA PHE A 74 -3.85 6.68 6.36
C PHE A 74 -2.70 6.84 5.35
N ILE A 75 -2.87 6.30 4.14
CA ILE A 75 -1.90 6.47 3.04
C ILE A 75 -1.81 7.95 2.66
N TRP A 76 -2.95 8.63 2.51
CA TRP A 76 -2.99 10.04 2.15
C TRP A 76 -2.30 10.93 3.20
N ALA A 77 -2.58 10.71 4.50
CA ALA A 77 -1.92 11.44 5.58
C ALA A 77 -0.40 11.27 5.51
N SER A 78 0.07 10.05 5.23
CA SER A 78 1.49 9.74 5.05
C SER A 78 2.11 10.47 3.85
N VAL A 79 1.38 10.60 2.73
CA VAL A 79 1.81 11.37 1.56
C VAL A 79 1.91 12.86 1.89
N VAL A 80 0.90 13.43 2.54
CA VAL A 80 0.88 14.84 2.92
C VAL A 80 2.05 15.19 3.84
N LEU A 81 2.37 14.32 4.81
CA LEU A 81 3.53 14.50 5.68
C LEU A 81 4.83 14.53 4.87
N ARG A 82 5.06 13.55 3.99
CA ARG A 82 6.26 13.49 3.14
C ARG A 82 6.40 14.76 2.29
N ASP A 83 5.30 15.23 1.70
CA ASP A 83 5.34 16.40 0.84
C ASP A 83 5.64 17.67 1.64
N ARG A 84 5.14 17.79 2.88
CA ARG A 84 5.52 18.86 3.82
C ARG A 84 7.00 18.80 4.19
N GLU A 85 7.50 17.63 4.60
CA GLU A 85 8.91 17.43 4.96
C GLU A 85 9.85 17.77 3.78
N LYS A 86 9.44 17.44 2.55
CA LYS A 86 10.18 17.79 1.33
C LYS A 86 10.22 19.30 1.10
N GLN A 87 9.09 19.99 1.25
CA GLN A 87 9.02 21.45 1.10
C GLN A 87 9.86 22.18 2.17
N GLU A 88 9.83 21.72 3.41
CA GLU A 88 10.66 22.29 4.49
C GLU A 88 12.15 22.11 4.20
N ARG A 89 12.55 20.94 3.69
CA ARG A 89 13.92 20.68 3.29
C ARG A 89 14.37 21.57 2.14
N GLU A 90 13.50 21.81 1.16
CA GLU A 90 13.80 22.69 0.01
C GLU A 90 13.88 24.17 0.41
N ARG A 91 13.15 24.60 1.45
CA ARG A 91 13.23 25.98 1.99
C ARG A 91 14.51 26.26 2.79
N LEU A 92 15.14 25.22 3.33
CA LEU A 92 16.35 25.32 4.14
C LEU A 92 17.64 25.14 3.33
N GLN A 93 17.52 24.93 2.00
CA GLN A 93 18.62 24.88 1.04
C GLN A 93 18.75 26.22 0.31
#